data_AF-A0A1I1EFR2-F1
#
_entry.id   AF-A0A1I1EFR2-F1
#
_cell.length_a   1.000
_cell.length_b   1.000
_cell.length_c   1.000
_cell.angle_alpha   90.00
_cell.angle_beta   90.00
_cell.angle_gamma   90.00
#
_symmetry.space_group_name_H-M   'P 1'
#
loop_
_entity.id
_entity.type
_entity.pdbx_description
1 polymer ?
#
loop_
_entity_poly.entity_id
_entity_poly.type
_entity_poly.pdbx_seq_one_letter_code
_entity_poly.pdbx_strand_id
1 'polypeptide(L)'
;MKPSRRGRSALPVRVLLATLTALSTLGMLGGCVPGSARGQEDTGAAASAGFDGKVSIAVPGWAGGQANAAVAAYVLEHQLGVPVELVDTDPDRAWDLLDSGEVHIVLEDWGASPDKQELYIRRRQTVVPAGELGPVGHVGWFVTGDYAVAHPEVRTWEGLAGRTGDFATAATGGRGRLLLGHPDDASFDRSLIDQLGLELTVVAAGSEEELIEALRTADRTGIPVLANWWQPHWLNSEITMTEVELPPYTPGCRTDPERVRCGYPDIPLRKYLNAEFAGTGGEAVEFLRAFRWSTEDQNEVARLIADKGLTPEGAAAQWVAANPEKTGFWIGRSAEQVLERMEAEAEAEPPAAHNVG
;
A
#
# COMPACT_ATOMS: atom_id res chain seq x y z
N MET A 1 48.79 -46.51 -13.68
CA MET A 1 49.20 -46.47 -12.26
C MET A 1 47.98 -46.17 -11.39
N LYS A 2 47.54 -47.14 -10.59
CA LYS A 2 46.82 -46.98 -9.29
C LYS A 2 47.89 -47.07 -8.17
N PRO A 3 47.63 -46.83 -6.86
CA PRO A 3 46.38 -46.48 -6.14
C PRO A 3 46.57 -45.22 -5.24
N SER A 4 45.58 -44.67 -4.50
CA SER A 4 45.19 -45.14 -3.15
C SER A 4 44.00 -44.35 -2.58
N ARG A 5 43.18 -45.06 -1.79
CA ARG A 5 41.96 -44.66 -1.07
C ARG A 5 42.27 -44.23 0.37
N ARG A 6 41.36 -43.45 0.97
CA ARG A 6 40.79 -43.50 2.36
C ARG A 6 40.47 -42.05 2.79
N GLY A 7 39.41 -41.72 3.52
CA GLY A 7 38.37 -42.48 4.20
C GLY A 7 37.36 -41.51 4.83
N ARG A 8 36.16 -42.03 5.11
CA ARG A 8 35.00 -41.37 5.75
C ARG A 8 35.31 -40.86 7.15
N SER A 9 34.57 -39.86 7.65
CA SER A 9 33.76 -39.96 8.88
C SER A 9 32.89 -38.72 9.09
N ALA A 10 31.60 -38.96 9.31
CA ALA A 10 30.63 -38.00 9.81
C ALA A 10 30.66 -38.00 11.35
N LEU A 11 30.45 -36.85 11.99
CA LEU A 11 30.01 -36.75 13.38
C LEU A 11 29.11 -35.51 13.56
N PRO A 12 27.96 -35.64 14.25
CA PRO A 12 27.10 -34.53 14.64
C PRO A 12 27.50 -34.00 16.02
N VAL A 13 27.36 -32.70 16.27
CA VAL A 13 27.52 -32.13 17.62
C VAL A 13 26.19 -31.55 18.09
N ARG A 14 25.86 -31.97 19.30
CA ARG A 14 24.60 -31.86 20.01
C ARG A 14 24.39 -30.50 20.66
N VAL A 15 23.11 -30.13 20.72
CA VAL A 15 22.44 -29.22 21.64
C VAL A 15 22.88 -29.46 23.10
N LEU A 16 23.14 -28.38 23.85
CA LEU A 16 23.16 -28.42 25.31
C LEU A 16 22.40 -27.20 25.88
N LEU A 17 21.20 -27.46 26.40
CA LEU A 17 20.47 -26.61 27.33
C LEU A 17 21.13 -26.72 28.71
N ALA A 18 21.39 -25.59 29.37
CA ALA A 18 21.82 -25.56 30.76
C ALA A 18 20.81 -24.77 31.60
N THR A 19 19.95 -25.49 32.31
CA THR A 19 19.13 -25.01 33.42
C THR A 19 19.87 -25.24 34.73
N LEU A 20 20.10 -24.20 35.53
CA LEU A 20 20.65 -24.30 36.88
C LEU A 20 19.67 -23.64 37.87
N THR A 21 18.92 -24.46 38.57
CA THR A 21 18.21 -24.15 39.81
C THR A 21 19.06 -24.56 41.00
N ALA A 22 19.33 -23.63 41.93
CA ALA A 22 19.83 -23.96 43.26
C ALA A 22 19.11 -23.09 44.31
N LEU A 23 18.63 -23.76 45.35
CA LEU A 23 17.70 -23.29 46.38
C LEU A 23 18.43 -23.18 47.73
N SER A 24 18.04 -22.16 48.52
CA SER A 24 18.18 -22.04 50.00
C SER A 24 19.61 -21.77 50.54
N THR A 25 19.88 -20.88 51.50
CA THR A 25 19.25 -20.69 52.83
C THR A 25 19.49 -19.31 53.48
N LEU A 26 18.43 -18.81 54.13
CA LEU A 26 18.26 -17.93 55.30
C LEU A 26 19.48 -17.36 56.07
N GLY A 27 19.47 -16.03 56.27
CA GLY A 27 20.20 -15.32 57.31
C GLY A 27 19.57 -13.95 57.59
N MET A 28 18.71 -13.86 58.61
CA MET A 28 18.18 -12.60 59.14
C MET A 28 19.18 -11.97 60.12
N LEU A 29 19.40 -10.66 60.01
CA LEU A 29 19.69 -9.74 61.13
C LEU A 29 19.33 -8.30 60.68
N GLY A 30 18.67 -7.57 61.58
CA GLY A 30 17.86 -6.39 61.29
C GLY A 30 18.60 -5.06 61.13
N GLY A 31 17.85 -4.08 60.61
CA GLY A 31 18.23 -2.67 60.52
C GLY A 31 17.13 -1.85 59.85
N CYS A 32 16.35 -1.11 60.65
CA CYS A 32 15.34 -0.16 60.19
C CYS A 32 15.96 1.04 59.45
N VAL A 33 15.49 1.34 58.24
CA VAL A 33 15.42 2.70 57.66
C VAL A 33 14.19 2.76 56.71
N PRO A 34 13.31 3.77 56.79
CA PRO A 34 12.07 3.79 56.01
C PRO A 34 12.29 4.39 54.63
N GLY A 35 12.11 3.57 53.58
CA GLY A 35 12.04 4.02 52.19
C GLY A 35 10.77 3.46 51.56
N SER A 36 9.79 4.33 51.35
CA SER A 36 8.50 4.02 50.76
C SER A 36 8.64 3.47 49.33
N ALA A 37 8.38 2.18 49.14
CA ALA A 37 8.06 1.61 47.83
C ALA A 37 6.69 0.94 47.95
N ARG A 38 5.65 1.64 47.48
CA ARG A 38 4.33 1.06 47.26
C ARG A 38 4.42 0.03 46.15
N GLY A 39 3.69 -1.06 46.35
CA GLY A 39 3.66 -2.24 45.50
C GLY A 39 3.31 -1.94 44.05
N GLN A 40 3.98 -2.68 43.17
CA GLN A 40 3.60 -2.85 41.79
C GLN A 40 2.49 -3.90 41.77
N GLU A 41 1.25 -3.44 41.64
CA GLU A 41 0.13 -4.30 41.24
C GLU A 41 0.17 -4.42 39.71
N ASP A 42 0.47 -5.65 39.28
CA ASP A 42 0.20 -6.13 37.92
C ASP A 42 -1.30 -5.97 37.64
N THR A 43 -1.65 -4.99 36.80
CA THR A 43 -2.95 -4.91 36.17
C THR A 43 -2.75 -4.94 34.66
N GLY A 44 -2.71 -6.15 34.13
CA GLY A 44 -2.99 -6.43 32.74
C GLY A 44 -4.42 -6.02 32.42
N ALA A 45 -4.56 -4.77 31.98
CA ALA A 45 -5.65 -4.30 31.15
C ALA A 45 -4.98 -3.42 30.09
N ALA A 46 -5.01 -3.86 28.83
CA ALA A 46 -4.77 -2.94 27.72
C ALA A 46 -5.88 -1.89 27.78
N ALA A 47 -5.61 -0.79 28.47
CA ALA A 47 -6.39 0.42 28.33
C ALA A 47 -6.30 0.80 26.85
N SER A 48 -7.45 0.95 26.19
CA SER A 48 -7.44 1.69 24.94
C SER A 48 -6.88 3.07 25.27
N ALA A 49 -5.71 3.38 24.71
CA ALA A 49 -5.22 4.74 24.74
C ALA A 49 -6.21 5.51 23.87
N GLY A 50 -7.18 6.15 24.51
CA GLY A 50 -8.13 7.01 23.82
C GLY A 50 -7.36 7.99 22.93
N PHE A 51 -7.95 8.35 21.79
CA PHE A 51 -7.33 9.20 20.77
C PHE A 51 -6.54 10.37 21.38
N ASP A 52 -5.23 10.37 21.15
CA ASP A 52 -4.26 11.27 21.79
C ASP A 52 -4.15 12.63 21.07
N GLY A 53 -4.97 12.85 20.05
CA GLY A 53 -4.98 14.05 19.21
C GLY A 53 -4.15 13.92 17.92
N LYS A 54 -3.41 12.83 17.73
CA LYS A 54 -2.61 12.57 16.52
C LYS A 54 -3.26 11.51 15.63
N VAL A 55 -3.40 11.80 14.34
CA VAL A 55 -3.97 10.87 13.36
C VAL A 55 -2.86 10.03 12.72
N SER A 56 -3.08 8.73 12.59
CA SER A 56 -2.11 7.79 12.00
C SER A 56 -2.69 7.25 10.70
N ILE A 57 -2.00 7.45 9.58
CA ILE A 57 -2.47 7.10 8.24
C ILE A 57 -1.62 5.96 7.69
N ALA A 58 -2.25 4.87 7.26
CA ALA A 58 -1.55 3.82 6.51
C ALA A 58 -1.16 4.36 5.12
N VAL A 59 0.11 4.23 4.78
CA VAL A 59 0.67 4.62 3.48
C VAL A 59 1.07 3.36 2.72
N PRO A 60 0.42 3.06 1.59
CA PRO A 60 0.80 1.93 0.77
C PRO A 60 2.02 2.25 -0.11
N GLY A 61 2.63 1.21 -0.66
CA GLY A 61 3.82 1.32 -1.51
C GLY A 61 3.59 1.79 -2.95
N TRP A 62 2.39 2.27 -3.31
CA TRP A 62 2.10 2.79 -4.66
C TRP A 62 1.79 4.29 -4.67
N ALA A 63 2.18 4.97 -5.75
CA ALA A 63 2.15 6.42 -5.89
C ALA A 63 0.76 7.03 -5.67
N GLY A 64 -0.29 6.35 -6.16
CA GLY A 64 -1.68 6.79 -5.97
C GLY A 64 -2.10 6.86 -4.49
N GLY A 65 -1.65 5.90 -3.66
CA GLY A 65 -1.98 5.86 -2.25
C GLY A 65 -1.10 6.78 -1.42
N GLN A 66 0.16 6.96 -1.83
CA GLN A 66 1.03 8.01 -1.28
C GLN A 66 0.44 9.40 -1.53
N ALA A 67 -0.12 9.66 -2.72
CA ALA A 67 -0.80 10.91 -3.04
C ALA A 67 -2.04 11.15 -2.15
N ASN A 68 -2.86 10.11 -1.94
CA ASN A 68 -4.00 10.17 -1.01
C ASN A 68 -3.57 10.55 0.40
N ALA A 69 -2.55 9.86 0.93
CA ALA A 69 -2.01 10.11 2.26
C ALA A 69 -1.40 11.51 2.38
N ALA A 70 -0.68 11.97 1.36
CA ALA A 70 -0.06 13.29 1.33
C ALA A 70 -1.09 14.42 1.46
N VAL A 71 -2.17 14.38 0.66
CA VAL A 71 -3.22 15.41 0.70
C VAL A 71 -4.01 15.33 2.00
N ALA A 72 -4.35 14.13 2.47
CA ALA A 72 -5.05 13.97 3.73
C ALA A 72 -4.22 14.49 4.92
N ALA A 73 -2.93 14.17 4.96
CA ALA A 73 -2.02 14.64 5.98
C ALA A 73 -1.89 16.17 5.96
N TYR A 74 -1.66 16.74 4.77
CA TYR A 74 -1.52 18.19 4.61
C TYR A 74 -2.76 18.94 5.11
N VAL A 75 -3.97 18.49 4.77
CA VAL A 75 -5.20 19.14 5.25
C VAL A 75 -5.36 18.98 6.77
N LEU A 76 -5.07 17.80 7.33
CA LEU A 76 -5.13 17.59 8.78
C LEU A 76 -4.17 18.53 9.51
N GLU A 77 -2.92 18.62 9.09
CA GLU A 77 -1.88 19.39 9.78
C GLU A 77 -2.08 20.90 9.58
N HIS A 78 -2.17 21.35 8.33
CA HIS A 78 -2.12 22.77 7.97
C HIS A 78 -3.49 23.45 7.99
N GLN A 79 -4.57 22.72 7.70
CA GLN A 79 -5.91 23.31 7.75
C GLN A 79 -6.60 23.06 9.09
N LEU A 80 -6.42 21.90 9.70
CA LEU A 80 -7.11 21.51 10.94
C LEU A 80 -6.23 21.59 12.19
N GLY A 81 -4.91 21.73 12.07
CA GLY A 81 -4.00 21.76 13.22
C GLY A 81 -3.90 20.41 13.94
N VAL A 82 -4.20 19.31 13.24
CA VAL A 82 -4.19 17.94 13.75
C VAL A 82 -2.88 17.28 13.33
N PRO A 83 -1.99 16.90 14.27
CA PRO A 83 -0.75 16.22 13.95
C PRO A 83 -0.99 14.88 13.25
N VAL A 84 -0.11 14.52 12.31
CA VAL A 84 -0.20 13.26 11.56
C VAL A 84 1.05 12.40 11.73
N GLU A 85 0.85 11.09 11.79
CA GLU A 85 1.88 10.08 11.62
C GLU A 85 1.57 9.25 10.38
N LEU A 86 2.51 9.19 9.44
CA LEU A 86 2.43 8.33 8.27
C LEU A 86 3.11 7.00 8.58
N VAL A 87 2.40 5.90 8.32
CA VAL A 87 2.87 4.54 8.60
C VAL A 87 2.94 3.75 7.31
N ASP A 88 4.15 3.54 6.79
CA ASP A 88 4.37 2.69 5.62
C ASP A 88 3.99 1.24 5.95
N THR A 89 3.08 0.67 5.17
CA THR A 89 2.58 -0.68 5.40
C THR A 89 2.05 -1.29 4.10
N ASP A 90 2.16 -2.61 3.98
CA ASP A 90 1.43 -3.34 2.96
C ASP A 90 -0.09 -3.37 3.28
N PRO A 91 -0.96 -3.58 2.27
CA PRO A 91 -2.40 -3.53 2.46
C PRO A 91 -2.95 -4.57 3.44
N ASP A 92 -2.36 -5.75 3.48
CA ASP A 92 -2.84 -6.81 4.37
C ASP A 92 -2.53 -6.48 5.83
N ARG A 93 -1.31 -6.04 6.12
CA ARG A 93 -0.92 -5.55 7.45
C ARG A 93 -1.69 -4.29 7.86
N ALA A 94 -2.03 -3.41 6.92
CA ALA A 94 -2.80 -2.20 7.21
C ALA A 94 -4.14 -2.52 7.92
N TRP A 95 -4.79 -3.63 7.55
CA TRP A 95 -6.01 -4.10 8.21
C TRP A 95 -5.78 -4.51 9.68
N ASP A 96 -4.64 -5.14 9.99
CA ASP A 96 -4.31 -5.53 11.36
C ASP A 96 -3.97 -4.30 12.22
N LEU A 97 -3.27 -3.31 11.65
CA LEU A 97 -2.98 -2.04 12.31
C LEU A 97 -4.25 -1.22 12.55
N LEU A 98 -5.24 -1.32 11.66
CA LEU A 98 -6.53 -0.67 11.82
C LEU A 98 -7.38 -1.35 12.91
N ASP A 99 -7.32 -2.68 13.03
CA ASP A 99 -7.95 -3.45 14.12
C ASP A 99 -7.34 -3.09 15.48
N SER A 100 -6.02 -2.98 15.56
CA SER A 100 -5.32 -2.64 16.81
C SER A 100 -5.44 -1.16 17.20
N GLY A 101 -5.71 -0.28 16.22
CA GLY A 101 -5.72 1.17 16.41
C GLY A 101 -4.32 1.82 16.31
N GLU A 102 -3.28 1.05 15.94
CA GLU A 102 -1.96 1.61 15.62
C GLU A 102 -2.00 2.51 14.39
N VAL A 103 -2.89 2.20 13.45
CA VAL A 103 -3.30 3.10 12.37
C VAL A 103 -4.77 3.46 12.55
N HIS A 104 -5.09 4.71 12.25
CA HIS A 104 -6.43 5.26 12.40
C HIS A 104 -7.26 5.20 11.12
N ILE A 105 -6.61 5.27 9.94
CA ILE A 105 -7.28 5.30 8.64
C ILE A 105 -6.49 4.54 7.56
N VAL A 106 -7.22 3.77 6.75
CA VAL A 106 -6.81 3.32 5.41
C VAL A 106 -7.61 4.14 4.39
N LEU A 107 -6.91 4.87 3.52
CA LEU A 107 -7.54 5.78 2.55
C LEU A 107 -7.92 5.11 1.23
N GLU A 108 -7.25 4.02 0.87
CA GLU A 108 -7.38 3.38 -0.43
C GLU A 108 -7.27 1.85 -0.31
N ASP A 109 -8.40 1.21 -0.05
CA ASP A 109 -8.51 -0.25 -0.06
C ASP A 109 -9.01 -0.75 -1.42
N TRP A 110 -8.24 -1.69 -1.99
CA TRP A 110 -8.51 -2.37 -3.25
C TRP A 110 -9.25 -3.71 -3.07
N GLY A 111 -9.73 -4.03 -1.86
CA GLY A 111 -10.49 -5.25 -1.59
C GLY A 111 -9.65 -6.54 -1.55
N ALA A 112 -8.34 -6.44 -1.31
CA ALA A 112 -7.42 -7.58 -1.33
C ALA A 112 -7.57 -8.55 -0.13
N SER A 113 -8.09 -8.07 1.01
CA SER A 113 -8.18 -8.85 2.26
C SER A 113 -9.64 -9.08 2.72
N PRO A 114 -10.49 -9.81 1.96
CA PRO A 114 -11.91 -9.99 2.29
C PRO A 114 -12.15 -10.69 3.63
N ASP A 115 -11.27 -11.61 4.03
CA ASP A 115 -11.37 -12.30 5.33
C ASP A 115 -11.15 -11.35 6.51
N LYS A 116 -10.22 -10.40 6.37
CA LYS A 116 -9.98 -9.35 7.38
C LYS A 116 -11.11 -8.34 7.41
N GLN A 117 -11.68 -7.98 6.26
CA GLN A 117 -12.88 -7.15 6.19
C GLN A 117 -14.04 -7.79 6.96
N GLU A 118 -14.32 -9.06 6.71
CA GLU A 118 -15.37 -9.79 7.44
C GLU A 118 -15.06 -9.87 8.94
N LEU A 119 -13.82 -10.24 9.30
CA LEU A 119 -13.41 -10.37 10.70
C LEU A 119 -13.53 -9.04 11.47
N TYR A 120 -12.93 -7.96 10.96
CA TYR A 120 -12.80 -6.72 11.71
C TYR A 120 -14.04 -5.82 11.62
N ILE A 121 -14.80 -5.87 10.53
CA ILE A 121 -16.03 -5.07 10.39
C ILE A 121 -17.24 -5.80 11.00
N ARG A 122 -17.42 -7.10 10.72
CA ARG A 122 -18.65 -7.82 11.11
C ARG A 122 -18.54 -8.54 12.43
N ARG A 123 -17.40 -9.17 12.71
CA ARG A 123 -17.26 -10.03 13.89
C ARG A 123 -16.71 -9.26 15.09
N ARG A 124 -15.60 -8.55 14.91
CA ARG A 124 -14.94 -7.78 15.99
C ARG A 124 -15.45 -6.35 16.10
N GLN A 125 -15.96 -5.78 15.00
CA GLN A 125 -16.49 -4.41 14.94
C GLN A 125 -15.48 -3.34 15.38
N THR A 126 -14.18 -3.62 15.21
CA THR A 126 -13.04 -2.75 15.49
C THR A 126 -12.72 -1.82 14.33
N VAL A 127 -13.28 -2.09 13.15
CA VAL A 127 -13.12 -1.27 11.95
C VAL A 127 -14.49 -0.89 11.40
N VAL A 128 -14.63 0.37 10.94
CA VAL A 128 -15.84 0.88 10.32
C VAL A 128 -15.59 1.46 8.92
N PRO A 129 -16.50 1.27 7.95
CA PRO A 129 -16.41 1.92 6.65
C PRO A 129 -16.45 3.46 6.77
N ALA A 130 -15.62 4.13 5.99
CA ALA A 130 -15.51 5.60 5.94
C ALA A 130 -15.91 6.19 4.57
N GLY A 131 -16.55 5.38 3.71
CA GLY A 131 -17.05 5.79 2.41
C GLY A 131 -16.08 5.50 1.27
N GLU A 132 -16.47 5.93 0.06
CA GLU A 132 -15.63 5.82 -1.14
C GLU A 132 -14.63 6.98 -1.20
N LEU A 133 -13.44 6.71 -1.72
CA LEU A 133 -12.41 7.72 -1.99
C LEU A 133 -12.72 8.54 -3.24
N GLY A 134 -13.43 7.95 -4.20
CA GLY A 134 -13.82 8.58 -5.46
C GLY A 134 -13.33 7.82 -6.69
N PRO A 135 -12.03 7.47 -6.81
CA PRO A 135 -11.55 6.68 -7.93
C PRO A 135 -12.10 5.25 -7.94
N VAL A 136 -12.23 4.70 -9.16
CA VAL A 136 -12.55 3.29 -9.39
C VAL A 136 -11.29 2.63 -9.91
N GLY A 137 -10.79 1.68 -9.14
CA GLY A 137 -9.62 0.89 -9.47
C GLY A 137 -9.96 -0.26 -10.40
N HIS A 138 -9.11 -0.49 -11.38
CA HIS A 138 -9.12 -1.66 -12.25
C HIS A 138 -7.69 -2.16 -12.44
N VAL A 139 -7.45 -3.41 -12.09
CA VAL A 139 -6.18 -4.11 -12.35
C VAL A 139 -6.41 -5.00 -13.56
N GLY A 140 -5.40 -5.25 -14.37
CA GLY A 140 -5.54 -6.14 -15.50
C GLY A 140 -4.20 -6.54 -16.08
N TRP A 141 -4.24 -7.31 -17.16
CA TRP A 141 -3.05 -7.56 -17.94
C TRP A 141 -2.99 -6.55 -19.07
N PHE A 142 -1.87 -5.85 -19.18
CA PHE A 142 -1.68 -4.82 -20.18
C PHE A 142 -0.43 -5.10 -20.99
N VAL A 143 -0.54 -4.89 -22.29
CA VAL A 143 0.59 -4.91 -23.22
C VAL A 143 0.94 -3.49 -23.64
N THR A 144 2.21 -3.25 -23.96
CA THR A 144 2.62 -1.95 -24.53
C THR A 144 1.87 -1.65 -25.83
N GLY A 145 1.41 -0.39 -25.96
CA GLY A 145 0.43 0.01 -26.97
C GLY A 145 0.88 -0.21 -28.41
N ASP A 146 2.13 0.16 -28.73
CA ASP A 146 2.68 -0.03 -30.08
C ASP A 146 2.69 -1.50 -30.52
N TYR A 147 3.00 -2.40 -29.58
CA TYR A 147 2.95 -3.83 -29.83
C TYR A 147 1.51 -4.30 -30.04
N ALA A 148 0.54 -3.82 -29.26
CA ALA A 148 -0.88 -4.13 -29.45
C ALA A 148 -1.47 -3.57 -30.76
N VAL A 149 -0.93 -2.46 -31.27
CA VAL A 149 -1.28 -1.91 -32.59
C VAL A 149 -0.76 -2.82 -33.70
N ALA A 150 0.49 -3.29 -33.59
CA ALA A 150 1.09 -4.21 -34.57
C ALA A 150 0.50 -5.63 -34.51
N HIS A 151 0.06 -6.06 -33.33
CA HIS A 151 -0.44 -7.40 -33.05
C HIS A 151 -1.81 -7.34 -32.38
N PRO A 152 -2.86 -6.91 -33.09
CA PRO A 152 -4.18 -6.68 -32.50
C PRO A 152 -4.82 -7.90 -31.83
N GLU A 153 -4.41 -9.11 -32.21
CA GLU A 153 -4.84 -10.37 -31.60
C GLU A 153 -4.53 -10.46 -30.10
N VAL A 154 -3.46 -9.80 -29.62
CA VAL A 154 -3.06 -9.89 -28.20
C VAL A 154 -3.97 -9.13 -27.25
N ARG A 155 -4.95 -8.37 -27.80
CA ARG A 155 -6.01 -7.73 -27.01
C ARG A 155 -6.97 -8.72 -26.36
N THR A 156 -6.88 -10.01 -26.70
CA THR A 156 -7.66 -11.09 -26.07
C THR A 156 -6.70 -12.12 -25.50
N TRP A 157 -7.06 -12.76 -24.38
CA TRP A 157 -6.22 -13.80 -23.81
C TRP A 157 -6.02 -15.00 -24.76
N GLU A 158 -7.00 -15.30 -25.61
CA GLU A 158 -6.89 -16.35 -26.64
C GLU A 158 -5.85 -16.00 -27.71
N GLY A 159 -5.83 -14.76 -28.19
CA GLY A 159 -4.82 -14.32 -29.14
C GLY A 159 -3.43 -14.17 -28.52
N LEU A 160 -3.37 -13.72 -27.25
CA LEU A 160 -2.13 -13.68 -26.47
C LEU A 160 -1.50 -15.08 -26.31
N ALA A 161 -2.30 -16.14 -26.18
CA ALA A 161 -1.82 -17.52 -26.05
C ALA A 161 -0.89 -17.94 -27.21
N GLY A 162 -1.14 -17.43 -28.42
CA GLY A 162 -0.31 -17.69 -29.60
C GLY A 162 1.00 -16.88 -29.67
N ARG A 163 1.20 -15.93 -28.74
CA ARG A 163 2.28 -14.93 -28.77
C ARG A 163 3.04 -14.77 -27.45
N THR A 164 2.78 -15.61 -26.46
CA THR A 164 3.46 -15.53 -25.16
C THR A 164 4.99 -15.49 -25.29
N GLY A 165 5.55 -16.20 -26.28
CA GLY A 165 6.99 -16.21 -26.59
C GLY A 165 7.58 -14.84 -26.95
N ASP A 166 6.79 -13.89 -27.44
CA ASP A 166 7.25 -12.53 -27.77
C ASP A 166 7.65 -11.75 -26.50
N PHE A 167 7.11 -12.15 -25.35
CA PHE A 167 7.41 -11.57 -24.03
C PHE A 167 8.47 -12.35 -23.25
N ALA A 168 9.12 -13.34 -23.87
CA ALA A 168 10.10 -14.16 -23.18
C ALA A 168 11.36 -13.37 -22.82
N THR A 169 11.95 -13.71 -21.69
CA THR A 169 13.24 -13.15 -21.23
C THR A 169 14.21 -14.27 -20.94
N ALA A 170 15.50 -13.94 -20.77
CA ALA A 170 16.49 -14.92 -20.33
C ALA A 170 16.11 -15.59 -18.98
N ALA A 171 15.41 -14.86 -18.10
CA ALA A 171 14.98 -15.34 -16.80
C ALA A 171 13.80 -16.32 -16.84
N THR A 172 13.01 -16.34 -17.92
CA THR A 172 11.79 -17.15 -18.02
C THR A 172 11.97 -18.45 -18.81
N GLY A 173 13.19 -18.76 -19.25
CA GLY A 173 13.52 -20.06 -19.87
C GLY A 173 12.73 -20.36 -21.15
N GLY A 174 12.38 -19.32 -21.91
CA GLY A 174 11.62 -19.43 -23.16
C GLY A 174 10.10 -19.28 -23.03
N ARG A 175 9.56 -19.28 -21.80
CA ARG A 175 8.16 -18.88 -21.54
C ARG A 175 8.04 -17.36 -21.56
N GLY A 176 6.87 -16.83 -21.90
CA GLY A 176 6.61 -15.40 -21.81
C GLY A 176 6.65 -14.89 -20.37
N ARG A 177 7.01 -13.63 -20.18
CA ARG A 177 6.99 -12.97 -18.87
C ARG A 177 5.71 -12.17 -18.69
N LEU A 178 4.96 -12.45 -17.63
CA LEU A 178 4.00 -11.50 -17.06
C LEU A 178 4.71 -10.77 -15.90
N LEU A 179 4.88 -9.46 -16.03
CA LEU A 179 5.62 -8.64 -15.08
C LEU A 179 4.67 -8.01 -14.04
N LEU A 180 4.91 -8.24 -12.76
CA LEU A 180 4.18 -7.62 -11.63
C LEU A 180 5.01 -6.48 -11.03
N GLY A 181 4.38 -5.58 -10.29
CA GLY A 181 5.08 -4.49 -9.59
C GLY A 181 5.90 -5.03 -8.43
N HIS A 182 5.20 -5.57 -7.44
CA HIS A 182 5.77 -6.10 -6.21
C HIS A 182 5.47 -7.60 -6.04
N PRO A 183 6.36 -8.41 -5.43
CA PRO A 183 6.07 -9.82 -5.15
C PRO A 183 4.84 -10.05 -4.26
N ASP A 184 4.50 -9.07 -3.43
CA ASP A 184 3.36 -9.13 -2.50
C ASP A 184 2.06 -8.56 -3.11
N ASP A 185 2.08 -8.16 -4.39
CA ASP A 185 0.86 -7.72 -5.08
C ASP A 185 -0.18 -8.85 -5.04
N ALA A 186 -1.36 -8.53 -4.50
CA ALA A 186 -2.48 -9.46 -4.39
C ALA A 186 -3.00 -9.83 -5.79
N SER A 187 -2.44 -10.89 -6.37
CA SER A 187 -2.77 -11.35 -7.71
C SER A 187 -3.18 -12.82 -7.71
N PHE A 188 -4.01 -13.17 -8.68
CA PHE A 188 -4.40 -14.55 -8.96
C PHE A 188 -3.76 -15.04 -10.26
N ASP A 189 -2.72 -14.34 -10.73
CA ASP A 189 -2.17 -14.47 -12.07
C ASP A 189 -1.60 -15.86 -12.34
N ARG A 190 -0.95 -16.48 -11.36
CA ARG A 190 -0.45 -17.87 -11.49
C ARG A 190 -1.58 -18.85 -11.75
N SER A 191 -2.65 -18.77 -10.96
CA SER A 191 -3.84 -19.62 -11.16
C SER A 191 -4.48 -19.33 -12.51
N LEU A 192 -4.66 -18.07 -12.87
CA LEU A 192 -5.27 -17.69 -14.14
C LEU A 192 -4.46 -18.19 -15.34
N ILE A 193 -3.13 -18.04 -15.31
CA ILE A 193 -2.21 -18.60 -16.32
C ILE A 193 -2.40 -20.11 -16.46
N ASP A 194 -2.42 -20.85 -15.34
CA ASP A 194 -2.57 -22.30 -15.33
C ASP A 194 -3.94 -22.74 -15.85
N GLN A 195 -5.02 -22.07 -15.42
CA GLN A 195 -6.39 -22.40 -15.83
C GLN A 195 -6.66 -22.06 -17.31
N LEU A 196 -6.01 -21.04 -17.85
CA LEU A 196 -6.09 -20.65 -19.25
C LEU A 196 -5.08 -21.40 -20.15
N GLY A 197 -4.16 -22.17 -19.56
CA GLY A 197 -3.15 -22.93 -20.29
C GLY A 197 -2.14 -22.04 -21.02
N LEU A 198 -1.79 -20.90 -20.43
CA LEU A 198 -0.88 -19.94 -21.04
C LEU A 198 0.58 -20.27 -20.75
N GLU A 199 1.43 -20.14 -21.76
CA GLU A 199 2.88 -20.34 -21.64
C GLU A 199 3.59 -19.09 -21.07
N LEU A 200 3.13 -18.65 -19.90
CA LEU A 200 3.62 -17.49 -19.17
C LEU A 200 4.27 -17.88 -17.84
N THR A 201 5.16 -17.03 -17.36
CA THR A 201 5.78 -17.08 -16.04
C THR A 201 5.62 -15.72 -15.38
N VAL A 202 5.08 -15.70 -14.16
CA VAL A 202 4.98 -14.51 -13.32
C VAL A 202 6.36 -14.13 -12.80
N VAL A 203 6.76 -12.88 -13.01
CA VAL A 203 8.01 -12.30 -12.49
C VAL A 203 7.67 -10.96 -11.85
N ALA A 204 8.15 -10.71 -10.63
CA ALA A 204 8.02 -9.39 -10.03
C ALA A 204 9.17 -8.48 -10.50
N ALA A 205 8.88 -7.21 -10.77
CA ALA A 205 9.89 -6.18 -10.98
C ALA A 205 10.69 -6.01 -9.69
N GLY A 206 9.99 -5.77 -8.58
CA GLY A 206 10.54 -5.59 -7.24
C GLY A 206 9.91 -4.39 -6.54
N SER A 207 9.56 -3.34 -7.29
CA SER A 207 8.72 -2.22 -6.85
C SER A 207 7.91 -1.61 -8.01
N GLU A 208 6.99 -0.68 -7.70
CA GLU A 208 6.27 0.10 -8.71
C GLU A 208 7.25 0.90 -9.59
N GLU A 209 8.29 1.51 -9.00
CA GLU A 209 9.29 2.27 -9.74
C GLU A 209 10.06 1.41 -10.75
N GLU A 210 10.41 0.18 -10.37
CA GLU A 210 11.08 -0.76 -11.26
C GLU A 210 10.16 -1.24 -12.40
N LEU A 211 8.86 -1.40 -12.13
CA LEU A 211 7.87 -1.68 -13.16
C LEU A 211 7.70 -0.49 -14.11
N ILE A 212 7.60 0.74 -13.59
CA ILE A 212 7.53 1.96 -14.40
C ILE A 212 8.75 2.07 -15.33
N GLU A 213 9.96 1.82 -14.83
CA GLU A 213 11.17 1.89 -15.66
C GLU A 213 11.21 0.78 -16.73
N ALA A 214 10.70 -0.41 -16.42
CA ALA A 214 10.54 -1.47 -17.40
C ALA A 214 9.57 -1.07 -18.52
N LEU A 215 8.43 -0.45 -18.18
CA LEU A 215 7.46 0.06 -19.15
C LEU A 215 8.02 1.21 -19.99
N ARG A 216 8.72 2.18 -19.38
CA ARG A 216 9.43 3.26 -20.09
C ARG A 216 10.50 2.73 -21.04
N THR A 217 11.25 1.71 -20.62
CA THR A 217 12.23 1.06 -21.49
C THR A 217 11.55 0.35 -22.65
N ALA A 218 10.45 -0.34 -22.42
CA ALA A 218 9.68 -1.01 -23.45
C ALA A 218 9.17 0.00 -24.50
N ASP A 219 8.61 1.13 -24.06
CA ASP A 219 8.17 2.23 -24.91
C ASP A 219 9.31 2.79 -25.77
N ARG A 220 10.48 3.08 -25.18
CA ARG A 220 11.64 3.61 -25.92
C ARG A 220 12.27 2.62 -26.90
N THR A 221 12.22 1.32 -26.60
CA THR A 221 12.95 0.30 -27.37
C THR A 221 12.07 -0.49 -28.34
N GLY A 222 10.75 -0.42 -28.19
CA GLY A 222 9.78 -1.24 -28.92
C GLY A 222 9.79 -2.72 -28.50
N ILE A 223 10.56 -3.10 -27.48
CA ILE A 223 10.55 -4.47 -26.94
C ILE A 223 9.27 -4.62 -26.10
N PRO A 224 8.38 -5.57 -26.42
CA PRO A 224 7.08 -5.64 -25.78
C PRO A 224 7.17 -6.12 -24.33
N VAL A 225 6.30 -5.55 -23.49
CA VAL A 225 6.10 -5.99 -22.11
C VAL A 225 4.63 -6.32 -21.91
N LEU A 226 4.37 -7.47 -21.30
CA LEU A 226 3.09 -7.86 -20.72
C LEU A 226 3.20 -7.66 -19.20
N ALA A 227 2.37 -6.80 -18.64
CA ALA A 227 2.41 -6.41 -17.23
C ALA A 227 1.06 -6.63 -16.55
N ASN A 228 1.09 -7.03 -15.28
CA ASN A 228 0.00 -6.74 -14.35
C ASN A 228 0.08 -5.24 -14.05
N TRP A 229 -0.94 -4.50 -14.49
CA TRP A 229 -0.96 -3.04 -14.44
C TRP A 229 -2.35 -2.55 -14.08
N TRP A 230 -2.50 -1.28 -13.72
CA TRP A 230 -3.75 -0.76 -13.20
C TRP A 230 -4.10 0.65 -13.64
N GLN A 231 -5.36 0.97 -13.42
CA GLN A 231 -5.96 2.28 -13.57
C GLN A 231 -6.78 2.57 -12.29
N PRO A 232 -6.80 3.81 -11.78
CA PRO A 232 -6.04 4.96 -12.26
C PRO A 232 -4.53 4.84 -11.99
N HIS A 233 -3.71 5.36 -12.91
CA HIS A 233 -2.28 5.51 -12.70
C HIS A 233 -1.73 6.64 -13.60
N TRP A 234 -0.85 7.49 -13.06
CA TRP A 234 -0.37 8.71 -13.73
C TRP A 234 0.41 8.44 -15.03
N LEU A 235 1.17 7.34 -15.07
CA LEU A 235 1.98 6.94 -16.24
C LEU A 235 1.12 6.63 -17.47
N ASN A 236 -0.17 6.33 -17.31
CA ASN A 236 -1.08 6.06 -18.44
C ASN A 236 -1.28 7.29 -19.34
N SER A 237 -0.88 8.49 -18.88
CA SER A 237 -0.84 9.72 -19.70
C SER A 237 0.44 9.84 -20.55
N GLU A 238 1.48 9.07 -20.25
CA GLU A 238 2.78 9.11 -20.94
C GLU A 238 2.96 7.89 -21.84
N ILE A 239 2.58 6.71 -21.36
CA ILE A 239 2.72 5.44 -22.08
C ILE A 239 1.33 4.89 -22.39
N THR A 240 1.10 4.58 -23.66
CA THR A 240 -0.11 3.88 -24.07
C THR A 240 0.02 2.42 -23.70
N MET A 241 -0.86 1.95 -22.83
CA MET A 241 -1.01 0.53 -22.48
C MET A 241 -2.35 0.04 -23.02
N THR A 242 -2.38 -1.16 -23.59
CA THR A 242 -3.62 -1.78 -24.07
C THR A 242 -3.94 -2.99 -23.20
N GLU A 243 -5.13 -3.01 -22.63
CA GLU A 243 -5.59 -4.13 -21.82
C GLU A 243 -5.81 -5.39 -22.69
N VAL A 244 -5.44 -6.54 -22.14
CA VAL A 244 -5.79 -7.86 -22.62
C VAL A 244 -7.13 -8.24 -21.99
N GLU A 245 -8.15 -8.44 -22.82
CA GLU A 245 -9.45 -8.93 -22.39
C GLU A 245 -9.29 -10.35 -21.83
N LEU A 246 -9.29 -10.44 -20.50
CA LEU A 246 -9.36 -11.67 -19.73
C LEU A 246 -10.81 -12.14 -19.61
N PRO A 247 -11.08 -13.41 -19.25
CA PRO A 247 -12.46 -13.84 -19.01
C PRO A 247 -13.11 -12.94 -17.93
N PRO A 248 -14.37 -12.51 -18.12
CA PRO A 248 -14.97 -11.50 -17.25
C PRO A 248 -15.05 -11.96 -15.80
N TYR A 249 -14.85 -11.03 -14.87
CA TYR A 249 -15.05 -11.30 -13.45
C TYR A 249 -16.50 -11.75 -13.18
N THR A 250 -16.65 -12.76 -12.32
CA THR A 250 -17.95 -13.18 -11.78
C THR A 250 -17.86 -13.35 -10.26
N PRO A 251 -18.92 -12.99 -9.51
CA PRO A 251 -18.94 -13.21 -8.06
C PRO A 251 -18.65 -14.67 -7.70
N GLY A 252 -17.73 -14.89 -6.77
CA GLY A 252 -17.31 -16.23 -6.35
C GLY A 252 -16.16 -16.83 -7.17
N CYS A 253 -15.75 -16.22 -8.28
CA CYS A 253 -14.66 -16.75 -9.12
C CYS A 253 -13.31 -16.85 -8.37
N ARG A 254 -13.11 -16.04 -7.32
CA ARG A 254 -11.86 -15.97 -6.55
C ARG A 254 -11.92 -16.69 -5.20
N THR A 255 -12.96 -17.47 -4.91
CA THR A 255 -13.10 -18.16 -3.62
C THR A 255 -12.13 -19.33 -3.46
N ASP A 256 -11.70 -19.93 -4.57
CA ASP A 256 -10.64 -20.93 -4.60
C ASP A 256 -9.42 -20.31 -5.30
N PRO A 257 -8.39 -19.89 -4.54
CA PRO A 257 -7.23 -19.19 -5.11
C PRO A 257 -6.42 -20.05 -6.08
N GLU A 258 -6.56 -21.39 -6.04
CA GLU A 258 -5.88 -22.29 -6.96
C GLU A 258 -6.67 -22.50 -8.28
N ARG A 259 -7.94 -22.07 -8.33
CA ARG A 259 -8.84 -22.33 -9.47
C ARG A 259 -9.50 -21.08 -10.04
N VAL A 260 -8.82 -19.94 -9.97
CA VAL A 260 -9.33 -18.66 -10.51
C VAL A 260 -9.31 -18.70 -12.04
N ARG A 261 -10.46 -18.39 -12.66
CA ARG A 261 -10.66 -18.46 -14.12
C ARG A 261 -11.18 -17.16 -14.75
N CYS A 262 -11.15 -16.07 -14.00
CA CYS A 262 -11.60 -14.77 -14.44
C CYS A 262 -10.52 -13.73 -14.17
N GLY A 263 -10.57 -12.65 -14.94
CA GLY A 263 -9.80 -11.45 -14.71
C GLY A 263 -10.32 -10.66 -13.51
N TYR A 264 -10.23 -9.35 -13.65
CA TYR A 264 -10.37 -8.42 -12.54
C TYR A 264 -11.66 -7.63 -12.63
N PRO A 265 -12.33 -7.36 -11.49
CA PRO A 265 -13.44 -6.44 -11.45
C PRO A 265 -12.96 -4.99 -11.38
N ASP A 266 -13.84 -4.07 -11.77
CA ASP A 266 -13.78 -2.69 -11.32
C ASP A 266 -14.13 -2.62 -9.82
N ILE A 267 -13.32 -1.88 -9.06
CA ILE A 267 -13.40 -1.77 -7.61
C ILE A 267 -13.49 -0.29 -7.22
N PRO A 268 -14.64 0.19 -6.72
CA PRO A 268 -14.69 1.49 -6.06
C PRO A 268 -13.71 1.49 -4.88
N LEU A 269 -12.73 2.40 -4.89
CA LEU A 269 -11.72 2.44 -3.84
C LEU A 269 -12.34 2.99 -2.56
N ARG A 270 -12.12 2.29 -1.45
CA ARG A 270 -12.82 2.54 -0.18
C ARG A 270 -11.90 2.92 0.94
N LYS A 271 -12.44 3.71 1.87
CA LYS A 271 -11.78 4.15 3.09
C LYS A 271 -12.33 3.37 4.29
N TYR A 272 -11.47 3.10 5.25
CA TYR A 272 -11.83 2.42 6.51
C TYR A 272 -11.14 3.06 7.70
N LEU A 273 -11.88 3.22 8.79
CA LEU A 273 -11.41 3.82 10.04
C LEU A 273 -11.38 2.77 11.15
N ASN A 274 -10.44 2.91 12.09
CA ASN A 274 -10.58 2.28 13.38
C ASN A 274 -11.87 2.78 14.08
N ALA A 275 -12.60 1.87 14.74
CA ALA A 275 -13.92 2.16 15.29
C ALA A 275 -13.90 3.12 16.49
N GLU A 276 -12.88 3.06 17.35
CA GLU A 276 -12.72 3.97 18.48
C GLU A 276 -12.39 5.37 17.97
N PHE A 277 -11.40 5.49 17.09
CA PHE A 277 -11.06 6.76 16.43
C PHE A 277 -12.26 7.35 15.70
N ALA A 278 -13.07 6.54 15.00
CA ALA A 278 -14.28 7.00 14.34
C ALA A 278 -15.31 7.62 15.31
N GLY A 279 -15.29 7.26 16.60
CA GLY A 279 -16.14 7.85 17.64
C GLY A 279 -15.54 9.07 18.33
N THR A 280 -14.21 9.19 18.38
CA THR A 280 -13.51 10.21 19.18
C THR A 280 -12.72 11.24 18.38
N GLY A 281 -12.51 11.04 17.08
CA GLY A 281 -11.59 11.85 16.27
C GLY A 281 -12.13 13.21 15.80
N GLY A 282 -13.36 13.59 16.13
CA GLY A 282 -13.90 14.93 15.88
C GLY A 282 -13.81 15.40 14.43
N GLU A 283 -13.35 16.64 14.22
CA GLU A 283 -13.22 17.30 12.91
C GLU A 283 -12.30 16.52 11.94
N ALA A 284 -11.29 15.80 12.46
CA ALA A 284 -10.44 14.94 11.64
C ALA A 284 -11.22 13.80 11.00
N VAL A 285 -12.14 13.15 11.73
CA VAL A 285 -13.00 12.09 11.20
C VAL A 285 -14.03 12.65 10.23
N GLU A 286 -14.58 13.83 10.51
CA GLU A 286 -15.50 14.51 9.60
C GLU A 286 -14.83 14.78 8.25
N PHE A 287 -13.62 15.35 8.28
CA PHE A 287 -12.79 15.54 7.09
C PHE A 287 -12.49 14.22 6.38
N LEU A 288 -11.96 13.21 7.07
CA LEU A 288 -11.57 11.93 6.44
C LEU A 288 -12.75 11.20 5.81
N ARG A 289 -13.97 11.34 6.35
CA ARG A 289 -15.21 10.84 5.73
C ARG A 289 -15.60 11.67 4.50
N ALA A 290 -15.49 12.99 4.58
CA ALA A 290 -15.82 13.90 3.48
C ALA A 290 -14.82 13.84 2.31
N PHE A 291 -13.55 13.56 2.60
CA PHE A 291 -12.44 13.53 1.66
C PHE A 291 -12.74 12.56 0.53
N ARG A 292 -13.00 13.12 -0.65
CA ARG A 292 -13.21 12.37 -1.88
C ARG A 292 -12.76 13.24 -3.02
N TRP A 293 -12.16 12.64 -4.02
CA TRP A 293 -11.60 13.36 -5.16
C TRP A 293 -11.53 12.50 -6.40
N SER A 294 -11.23 13.12 -7.54
CA SER A 294 -11.28 12.43 -8.82
C SER A 294 -10.00 11.64 -9.12
N THR A 295 -10.09 10.74 -10.09
CA THR A 295 -8.93 10.06 -10.68
C THR A 295 -7.88 11.05 -11.18
N GLU A 296 -8.31 12.16 -11.78
CA GLU A 296 -7.42 13.19 -12.30
C GLU A 296 -6.65 13.87 -11.17
N ASP A 297 -7.31 14.21 -10.06
CA ASP A 297 -6.68 14.82 -8.90
C ASP A 297 -5.63 13.88 -8.28
N GLN A 298 -5.97 12.60 -8.08
CA GLN A 298 -5.05 11.61 -7.55
C GLN A 298 -3.82 11.45 -8.45
N ASN A 299 -4.02 11.33 -9.76
CA ASN A 299 -2.92 11.18 -10.71
C ASN A 299 -2.05 12.43 -10.85
N GLU A 300 -2.63 13.63 -10.70
CA GLU A 300 -1.87 14.88 -10.68
C GLU A 300 -0.88 14.87 -9.52
N VAL A 301 -1.36 14.63 -8.30
CA VAL A 301 -0.50 14.61 -7.10
C VAL A 301 0.50 13.45 -7.15
N ALA A 302 0.06 12.25 -7.56
CA ALA A 302 0.94 11.10 -7.70
C ALA A 302 2.09 11.39 -8.68
N ARG A 303 1.82 12.09 -9.79
CA ARG A 303 2.85 12.49 -10.75
C ARG A 303 3.80 13.54 -10.19
N LEU A 304 3.30 14.52 -9.44
CA LEU A 304 4.14 15.54 -8.80
C LEU A 304 5.18 14.88 -7.88
N ILE A 305 4.77 13.84 -7.16
CA ILE A 305 5.65 13.08 -6.26
C ILE A 305 6.58 12.17 -7.08
N ALA A 306 6.01 11.21 -7.81
CA ALA A 306 6.77 10.10 -8.41
C ALA A 306 7.60 10.51 -9.65
N ASP A 307 7.15 11.47 -10.44
CA ASP A 307 7.83 11.89 -11.67
C ASP A 307 8.53 13.25 -11.53
N LYS A 308 7.91 14.21 -10.85
CA LYS A 308 8.49 15.56 -10.68
C LYS A 308 9.38 15.70 -9.45
N GLY A 309 9.39 14.70 -8.56
CA GLY A 309 10.27 14.66 -7.40
C GLY A 309 9.95 15.71 -6.34
N LEU A 310 8.71 16.21 -6.29
CA LEU A 310 8.26 17.03 -5.17
C LEU A 310 8.15 16.15 -3.91
N THR A 311 8.37 16.75 -2.75
CA THR A 311 8.01 16.09 -1.49
C THR A 311 6.50 15.88 -1.44
N PRO A 312 6.01 14.83 -0.75
CA PRO A 312 4.57 14.61 -0.58
C PRO A 312 3.83 15.86 -0.07
N GLU A 313 4.41 16.51 0.95
CA GLU A 313 3.88 17.76 1.50
C GLU A 313 3.86 18.89 0.46
N GLY A 314 4.93 19.08 -0.30
CA GLY A 314 5.00 20.12 -1.32
C GLY A 314 4.01 19.90 -2.47
N ALA A 315 3.82 18.65 -2.89
CA ALA A 315 2.82 18.28 -3.89
C ALA A 315 1.39 18.52 -3.38
N ALA A 316 1.11 18.14 -2.12
CA ALA A 316 -0.16 18.40 -1.47
C ALA A 316 -0.44 19.90 -1.31
N ALA A 317 0.54 20.68 -0.85
CA ALA A 317 0.44 22.13 -0.73
C ALA A 317 0.11 22.78 -2.08
N GLN A 318 0.83 22.39 -3.13
CA GLN A 318 0.59 22.88 -4.49
C GLN A 318 -0.84 22.54 -4.96
N TRP A 319 -1.29 21.31 -4.73
CA TRP A 319 -2.63 20.89 -5.14
C TRP A 319 -3.72 21.61 -4.35
N VAL A 320 -3.57 21.77 -3.03
CA VAL A 320 -4.54 22.48 -2.18
C VAL A 320 -4.63 23.96 -2.55
N ALA A 321 -3.50 24.62 -2.82
CA ALA A 321 -3.48 26.00 -3.31
C ALA A 321 -4.22 26.15 -4.65
N ALA A 322 -4.14 25.15 -5.53
CA ALA A 322 -4.82 25.13 -6.82
C ALA A 322 -6.31 24.71 -6.71
N ASN A 323 -6.68 24.00 -5.64
CA ASN A 323 -8.02 23.44 -5.43
C ASN A 323 -8.63 23.84 -4.06
N PRO A 324 -8.64 25.14 -3.69
CA PRO A 324 -9.09 25.57 -2.37
C PRO A 324 -10.59 25.35 -2.16
N GLU A 325 -11.39 25.37 -3.23
CA GLU A 325 -12.83 25.07 -3.16
C GLU A 325 -13.10 23.61 -2.77
N LYS A 326 -12.37 22.66 -3.35
CA LYS A 326 -12.49 21.22 -3.01
C LYS A 326 -12.08 20.98 -1.57
N THR A 327 -10.95 21.55 -1.18
CA THR A 327 -10.43 21.45 0.19
C THR A 327 -11.43 22.04 1.18
N GLY A 328 -11.89 23.27 0.92
CA GLY A 328 -12.87 23.96 1.75
C GLY A 328 -14.17 23.18 1.89
N PHE A 329 -14.65 22.53 0.82
CA PHE A 329 -15.83 21.67 0.89
C PHE A 329 -15.67 20.50 1.88
N TRP A 330 -14.49 19.86 1.95
CA TRP A 330 -14.27 18.75 2.88
C TRP A 330 -14.24 19.16 4.34
N ILE A 331 -13.78 20.38 4.64
CA ILE A 331 -13.57 20.89 6.01
C ILE A 331 -14.58 21.98 6.40
N GLY A 332 -15.61 22.22 5.60
CA GLY A 332 -16.64 23.23 5.89
C GLY A 332 -16.14 24.68 5.88
N ARG A 333 -15.13 24.99 5.05
CA ARG A 333 -14.56 26.34 4.89
C ARG A 333 -14.72 26.87 3.47
N SER A 334 -14.66 28.19 3.31
CA SER A 334 -14.56 28.82 2.00
C SER A 334 -13.15 28.67 1.42
N ALA A 335 -13.02 28.81 0.09
CA ALA A 335 -11.72 28.82 -0.58
C ALA A 335 -10.80 29.93 -0.05
N GLU A 336 -11.36 31.10 0.25
CA GLU A 336 -10.63 32.24 0.83
C GLU A 336 -10.02 31.86 2.19
N GLN A 337 -10.80 31.26 3.08
CA GLN A 337 -10.30 30.81 4.39
C GLN A 337 -9.22 29.73 4.29
N VAL A 338 -9.27 28.86 3.27
CA VAL A 338 -8.22 27.86 3.02
C VAL A 338 -6.92 28.56 2.64
N LEU A 339 -6.98 29.49 1.69
CA LEU A 339 -5.81 30.23 1.22
C LEU A 339 -5.22 31.15 2.30
N GLU A 340 -6.06 31.88 3.04
CA GLU A 340 -5.63 32.73 4.16
C GLU A 340 -4.85 31.93 5.21
N ARG A 341 -5.30 30.69 5.50
CA ARG A 341 -4.59 29.81 6.45
C ARG A 341 -3.21 29.41 5.91
N MET A 342 -3.12 29.07 4.63
CA MET A 342 -1.84 28.72 3.98
C MET A 342 -0.88 29.91 3.98
N GLU A 343 -1.38 31.12 3.68
CA GLU A 343 -0.58 32.35 3.71
C GLU A 343 -0.05 32.64 5.12
N ALA A 344 -0.91 32.51 6.14
CA ALA A 344 -0.52 32.73 7.53
C ALA A 344 0.56 31.75 8.02
N GLU A 345 0.51 30.48 7.60
CA GLU A 345 1.55 29.49 7.94
C GLU A 345 2.86 29.76 7.20
N ALA A 346 2.81 30.15 5.93
CA ALA A 346 3.99 30.54 5.16
C ALA A 346 4.69 31.79 5.74
N GLU A 347 3.95 32.71 6.36
CA GLU A 347 4.51 33.86 7.09
C GLU A 347 5.12 33.47 8.45
N ALA A 348 4.57 32.45 9.12
CA ALA A 348 5.03 31.98 10.42
C ALA A 348 6.33 31.14 10.32
N GLU A 349 6.54 30.44 9.21
CA GLU A 349 7.75 29.68 8.90
C GLU A 349 8.54 30.33 7.75
N PRO A 350 9.25 31.45 7.98
CA PRO A 350 10.06 32.05 6.93
C PRO A 350 11.12 31.04 6.47
N PRO A 351 11.41 30.96 5.15
CA PRO A 351 12.36 29.98 4.63
C PRO A 351 13.68 30.11 5.38
N ALA A 352 14.17 28.98 5.92
CA ALA A 352 15.43 28.93 6.63
C ALA A 352 16.48 29.64 5.78
N ALA A 353 16.98 30.79 6.27
CA ALA A 353 18.00 31.55 5.57
C ALA A 353 19.18 30.60 5.34
N HIS A 354 19.37 30.17 4.09
CA HIS A 354 20.58 29.49 3.68
C HIS A 354 21.74 30.45 3.96
N ASN A 355 22.39 30.25 5.10
CA ASN A 355 23.68 30.87 5.40
C ASN A 355 24.66 30.36 4.35
N VAL A 356 24.84 31.15 3.30
CA VAL A 356 26.01 31.06 2.42
C VAL A 356 27.18 31.61 3.24
N GLY A 357 27.95 30.69 3.83
CA GLY A 357 29.22 30.94 4.48
C GLY A 357 30.36 30.32 3.68
#